data_AF-A0A7V6RK48-F1
#
_entry.id   AF-A0A7V6RK48-F1
#
_cell.length_a   1.000
_cell.length_b   1.000
_cell.length_c   1.000
_cell.angle_alpha   90.00
_cell.angle_beta   90.00
_cell.angle_gamma   90.00
#
_symmetry.space_group_name_H-M   'P 1'
#
loop_
_entity.id
_entity.type
_entity.pdbx_description
1 polymer ?
#
loop_
_entity_poly.entity_id
_entity_poly.type
_entity_poly.pdbx_seq_one_letter_code
_entity_poly.pdbx_strand_id
1 'polypeptide(L)'
;MKKFTILLGLMFVASISFVFAQNEKVKNLGFPTEVQNSLSETAIKSITGIMDGGFETNVNDFDLEFPGWTQHDVDGSSTYGFSGISFTNAYYTGSFIAFNPANTNPSMADQPAIQPHSGNRFGACFAATTPPNNDWLITPQTNVLSSGANVKFWVKSYTADYGLERYAVWVSTTTTDISAFTKISEGNYLTAPATWEEKTFDLSDYAGQQVYIGIQCVSSDAFIFMIDDIVVSDGFVSINDIEINDINIYPNPASDFVTVSNAENAEITIINMLGQVVTSQFANSSCEIVNISNLTNGTYIIRVENDNKVITKKLNVFR
;
A
#
# COMPACT_ATOMS: atom_id res chain seq x y z
N MET A 1 48.30 -72.58 3.84
CA MET A 1 48.91 -71.47 3.08
C MET A 1 48.36 -70.14 3.63
N LYS A 2 49.23 -69.12 3.67
CA LYS A 2 49.22 -67.82 4.40
C LYS A 2 47.84 -67.11 4.45
N LYS A 3 47.27 -66.65 5.59
CA LYS A 3 47.61 -65.57 6.56
C LYS A 3 47.83 -64.18 5.96
N PHE A 4 46.96 -63.21 6.31
CA PHE A 4 47.36 -61.87 6.77
C PHE A 4 46.28 -61.26 7.69
N THR A 5 46.76 -60.45 8.63
CA THR A 5 46.23 -60.18 9.97
C THR A 5 46.08 -58.66 10.17
N ILE A 6 44.93 -58.22 10.71
CA ILE A 6 44.64 -57.21 11.78
C ILE A 6 45.52 -55.94 11.88
N LEU A 7 44.92 -54.73 12.04
CA LEU A 7 44.89 -53.97 13.33
C LEU A 7 44.08 -52.66 13.31
N LEU A 8 43.39 -52.48 14.43
CA LEU A 8 42.56 -51.41 14.98
C LEU A 8 43.41 -50.25 15.57
N GLY A 9 42.85 -49.05 15.77
CA GLY A 9 43.44 -48.08 16.72
C GLY A 9 42.85 -46.67 16.74
N LEU A 10 42.06 -46.38 17.80
CA LEU A 10 41.69 -45.04 18.29
C LEU A 10 42.91 -44.26 18.84
N MET A 11 42.85 -42.92 18.88
CA MET A 11 42.80 -42.08 20.12
C MET A 11 43.46 -40.68 20.02
N PHE A 12 42.75 -39.70 20.60
CA PHE A 12 43.16 -38.55 21.45
C PHE A 12 43.82 -37.25 20.90
N VAL A 13 43.00 -36.18 21.02
CA VAL A 13 43.19 -34.81 21.59
C VAL A 13 44.55 -34.44 22.23
N ALA A 14 45.11 -33.26 21.89
CA ALA A 14 45.62 -32.27 22.85
C ALA A 14 46.03 -30.94 22.18
N SER A 15 45.55 -29.85 22.76
CA SER A 15 45.88 -28.42 22.61
C SER A 15 47.34 -28.05 22.94
N ILE A 16 47.83 -26.89 22.47
CA ILE A 16 48.44 -25.81 23.29
C ILE A 16 49.03 -24.69 22.40
N SER A 17 48.69 -23.46 22.77
CA SER A 17 49.11 -22.16 22.23
C SER A 17 50.60 -21.84 22.49
N PHE A 18 51.23 -21.03 21.63
CA PHE A 18 52.31 -20.11 22.03
C PHE A 18 52.37 -18.88 21.10
N VAL A 19 52.56 -17.69 21.72
CA VAL A 19 52.67 -16.34 21.13
C VAL A 19 54.10 -15.82 21.32
N PHE A 20 54.43 -14.77 20.55
CA PHE A 20 55.57 -13.81 20.62
C PHE A 20 56.79 -14.16 19.74
N ALA A 21 57.46 -13.25 19.01
CA ALA A 21 57.27 -11.82 18.75
C ALA A 21 58.12 -11.39 17.53
N GLN A 22 57.62 -10.37 16.82
CA GLN A 22 58.29 -9.23 16.15
C GLN A 22 59.66 -9.38 15.44
N ASN A 23 59.71 -8.96 14.16
CA ASN A 23 60.60 -7.86 13.74
C ASN A 23 60.20 -7.22 12.40
N GLU A 24 60.37 -5.90 12.33
CA GLU A 24 59.96 -4.96 11.28
C GLU A 24 60.70 -5.10 9.94
N LYS A 25 60.01 -4.85 8.82
CA LYS A 25 60.38 -3.85 7.80
C LYS A 25 59.35 -3.77 6.66
N VAL A 26 58.62 -2.67 6.66
CA VAL A 26 57.72 -2.24 5.56
C VAL A 26 58.57 -1.78 4.38
N LYS A 27 58.30 -2.32 3.18
CA LYS A 27 58.60 -1.66 1.90
C LYS A 27 57.39 -1.79 0.98
N ASN A 28 56.87 -0.62 0.61
CA ASN A 28 55.83 -0.37 -0.36
C ASN A 28 55.99 -1.20 -1.65
N LEU A 29 54.98 -2.00 -1.96
CA LEU A 29 54.58 -2.31 -3.33
C LEU A 29 53.12 -1.87 -3.43
N GLY A 30 52.89 -0.84 -4.24
CA GLY A 30 51.56 -0.27 -4.45
C GLY A 30 50.65 -1.28 -5.12
N PHE A 31 49.57 -1.64 -4.42
CA PHE A 31 48.43 -2.32 -5.02
C PHE A 31 47.52 -1.25 -5.65
N PRO A 32 47.04 -1.44 -6.89
CA PRO A 32 46.13 -0.49 -7.51
C PRO A 32 44.82 -0.41 -6.72
N THR A 33 44.38 0.83 -6.53
CA THR A 33 43.18 1.28 -5.83
C THR A 33 41.97 0.40 -6.16
N GLU A 34 41.30 -0.10 -5.13
CA GLU A 34 39.97 -0.70 -5.25
C GLU A 34 39.06 0.23 -6.04
N VAL A 35 38.49 -0.30 -7.12
CA VAL A 35 37.28 0.25 -7.71
C VAL A 35 36.22 0.10 -6.62
N GLN A 36 35.92 1.18 -5.92
CA GLN A 36 34.68 1.27 -5.16
C GLN A 36 33.54 1.21 -6.16
N ASN A 37 33.04 0.00 -6.41
CA ASN A 37 31.70 -0.16 -6.94
C ASN A 37 30.78 0.51 -5.93
N SER A 38 30.20 1.63 -6.34
CA SER A 38 29.09 2.24 -5.64
C SER A 38 27.99 1.19 -5.53
N LEU A 39 27.85 0.60 -4.34
CA LEU A 39 26.57 0.08 -3.94
C LEU A 39 25.64 1.29 -3.96
N SER A 40 24.77 1.36 -4.96
CA SER A 40 23.57 2.17 -4.83
C SER A 40 22.80 1.53 -3.68
N GLU A 41 23.04 1.99 -2.47
CA GLU A 41 22.06 1.89 -1.40
C GLU A 41 20.83 2.62 -1.93
N THR A 42 19.95 1.90 -2.62
CA THR A 42 18.53 2.21 -2.60
C THR A 42 18.21 2.21 -1.11
N ALA A 43 18.14 3.39 -0.51
CA ALA A 43 17.80 3.54 0.89
C ALA A 43 16.56 2.68 1.12
N ILE A 44 16.70 1.65 1.96
CA ILE A 44 15.55 0.90 2.45
C ILE A 44 14.71 1.95 3.14
N LYS A 45 13.66 2.43 2.46
CA LYS A 45 12.70 3.35 3.04
C LYS A 45 12.13 2.60 4.21
N SER A 46 12.48 3.00 5.43
CA SER A 46 12.00 2.35 6.63
C SER A 46 10.48 2.38 6.59
N ILE A 47 9.87 1.21 6.42
CA ILE A 47 8.42 1.07 6.44
C ILE A 47 7.96 1.44 7.85
N THR A 48 7.32 2.59 7.97
CA THR A 48 6.96 3.18 9.28
C THR A 48 5.47 3.49 9.38
N GLY A 49 4.68 2.98 8.42
CA GLY A 49 3.24 3.19 8.34
C GLY A 49 2.47 1.90 8.04
N ILE A 50 1.15 2.02 8.04
CA ILE A 50 0.22 0.97 7.64
C ILE A 50 0.23 0.89 6.10
N MET A 51 0.27 -0.32 5.55
CA MET A 51 0.10 -0.56 4.11
C MET A 51 -1.30 -0.12 3.68
N ASP A 52 -1.43 0.51 2.52
CA ASP A 52 -2.73 0.82 1.93
C ASP A 52 -3.36 -0.41 1.26
N GLY A 53 -4.66 -0.35 0.97
CA GLY A 53 -5.37 -1.47 0.34
C GLY A 53 -5.04 -1.70 -1.14
N GLY A 54 -4.30 -0.79 -1.77
CA GLY A 54 -3.75 -0.93 -3.14
C GLY A 54 -2.32 -1.47 -3.17
N PHE A 55 -1.73 -1.83 -2.02
CA PHE A 55 -0.38 -2.40 -1.95
C PHE A 55 0.72 -1.48 -2.52
N GLU A 56 0.54 -0.15 -2.50
CA GLU A 56 1.49 0.81 -3.08
C GLU A 56 2.40 1.49 -2.07
N THR A 57 1.94 1.57 -0.83
CA THR A 57 2.62 2.29 0.25
C THR A 57 2.99 1.33 1.35
N ASN A 58 4.14 1.57 1.98
CA ASN A 58 4.58 0.82 3.15
C ASN A 58 4.66 -0.72 2.90
N VAL A 59 4.95 -1.11 1.65
CA VAL A 59 5.23 -2.47 1.20
C VAL A 59 6.13 -2.40 -0.03
N ASN A 60 7.01 -3.38 -0.22
CA ASN A 60 7.86 -3.50 -1.40
C ASN A 60 7.34 -4.60 -2.34
N ASP A 61 7.95 -4.67 -3.52
CA ASP A 61 7.66 -5.74 -4.46
C ASP A 61 8.00 -7.10 -3.86
N PHE A 62 7.01 -7.99 -3.91
CA PHE A 62 7.07 -9.37 -3.48
C PHE A 62 7.23 -9.57 -1.96
N ASP A 63 6.89 -8.57 -1.15
CA ASP A 63 6.84 -8.71 0.30
C ASP A 63 5.72 -9.69 0.71
N LEU A 64 5.98 -10.46 1.77
CA LEU A 64 5.05 -11.42 2.39
C LEU A 64 4.50 -10.93 3.73
N GLU A 65 4.95 -9.77 4.21
CA GLU A 65 4.47 -9.14 5.42
C GLU A 65 3.90 -7.76 5.07
N PHE A 66 2.70 -7.47 5.57
CA PHE A 66 1.96 -6.25 5.24
C PHE A 66 1.75 -5.43 6.51
N PRO A 67 2.58 -4.39 6.75
CA PRO A 67 2.52 -3.61 7.97
C PRO A 67 1.12 -3.04 8.26
N GLY A 68 0.63 -3.30 9.47
CA GLY A 68 -0.72 -2.90 9.91
C GLY A 68 -1.86 -3.84 9.48
N TRP A 69 -1.62 -4.73 8.52
CA TRP A 69 -2.52 -5.81 8.14
C TRP A 69 -2.12 -7.10 8.85
N THR A 70 -3.05 -8.05 8.95
CA THR A 70 -2.76 -9.39 9.48
C THR A 70 -2.96 -10.41 8.37
N GLN A 71 -2.04 -11.39 8.31
CA GLN A 71 -2.17 -12.54 7.42
C GLN A 71 -2.23 -13.82 8.24
N HIS A 72 -3.08 -14.77 7.84
CA HIS A 72 -3.04 -16.14 8.36
C HIS A 72 -2.96 -17.13 7.20
N ASP A 73 -1.86 -17.88 7.17
CA ASP A 73 -1.70 -19.09 6.38
C ASP A 73 -2.21 -20.27 7.21
N VAL A 74 -3.40 -20.77 6.87
CA VAL A 74 -4.05 -21.85 7.63
C VAL A 74 -3.78 -23.21 6.98
N ASP A 75 -3.51 -23.22 5.68
CA ASP A 75 -3.27 -24.45 4.95
C ASP A 75 -1.81 -24.93 5.14
N GLY A 76 -0.87 -24.01 5.36
CA GLY A 76 0.56 -24.25 5.56
C GLY A 76 1.27 -24.77 4.32
N SER A 77 0.66 -24.63 3.14
CA SER A 77 1.12 -25.19 1.88
C SER A 77 2.09 -24.25 1.17
N SER A 78 3.11 -24.82 0.53
CA SER A 78 3.92 -24.05 -0.41
C SER A 78 3.14 -23.77 -1.70
N THR A 79 3.29 -22.56 -2.21
CA THR A 79 2.59 -22.07 -3.40
C THR A 79 3.26 -22.51 -4.71
N TYR A 80 2.49 -22.53 -5.79
CA TYR A 80 3.04 -22.59 -7.14
C TYR A 80 3.76 -21.29 -7.53
N GLY A 81 4.62 -21.39 -8.54
CA GLY A 81 5.21 -20.24 -9.22
C GLY A 81 4.86 -20.22 -10.69
N PHE A 82 5.50 -19.33 -11.44
CA PHE A 82 5.38 -19.25 -12.88
C PHE A 82 6.47 -20.06 -13.57
N SER A 83 6.09 -20.89 -14.55
CA SER A 83 7.07 -21.56 -15.40
C SER A 83 7.87 -20.52 -16.21
N GLY A 84 9.18 -20.48 -16.02
CA GLY A 84 10.09 -19.60 -16.78
C GLY A 84 10.09 -18.13 -16.33
N ILE A 85 9.34 -17.77 -15.29
CA ILE A 85 9.42 -16.45 -14.64
C ILE A 85 9.95 -16.63 -13.23
N SER A 86 10.83 -15.72 -12.82
CA SER A 86 11.44 -15.67 -11.50
C SER A 86 11.13 -14.34 -10.83
N PHE A 87 10.95 -14.35 -9.51
CA PHE A 87 10.73 -13.17 -8.68
C PHE A 87 11.13 -13.49 -7.23
N THR A 88 11.37 -12.47 -6.43
CA THR A 88 11.67 -12.62 -5.00
C THR A 88 10.51 -13.34 -4.30
N ASN A 89 10.79 -14.24 -3.36
CA ASN A 89 9.77 -15.00 -2.62
C ASN A 89 8.83 -15.86 -3.51
N ALA A 90 9.22 -16.22 -4.73
CA ALA A 90 8.50 -17.25 -5.49
C ALA A 90 8.45 -18.59 -4.73
N TYR A 91 7.35 -19.33 -4.86
CA TYR A 91 7.09 -20.58 -4.15
C TYR A 91 7.06 -20.43 -2.61
N TYR A 92 6.60 -19.27 -2.12
CA TYR A 92 6.48 -19.03 -0.68
C TYR A 92 5.48 -19.99 -0.02
N THR A 93 5.64 -20.19 1.28
CA THR A 93 4.60 -20.77 2.15
C THR A 93 4.06 -19.61 2.99
N GLY A 94 2.78 -19.32 2.85
CA GLY A 94 2.18 -18.12 3.39
C GLY A 94 0.87 -17.77 2.68
N SER A 95 0.30 -16.62 3.04
CA SER A 95 -1.02 -16.21 2.58
C SER A 95 -1.01 -15.41 1.25
N PHE A 96 -0.85 -14.08 1.29
CA PHE A 96 -0.76 -13.22 0.12
C PHE A 96 0.65 -12.61 -0.02
N ILE A 97 1.01 -12.31 -1.26
CA ILE A 97 2.23 -11.59 -1.64
C ILE A 97 1.87 -10.28 -2.35
N ALA A 98 2.61 -9.18 -2.08
CA ALA A 98 2.46 -7.92 -2.80
C ALA A 98 3.11 -8.03 -4.18
N PHE A 99 2.36 -8.48 -5.18
CA PHE A 99 2.92 -8.89 -6.45
C PHE A 99 3.08 -7.73 -7.43
N ASN A 100 4.27 -7.53 -7.98
CA ASN A 100 4.55 -6.56 -9.04
C ASN A 100 4.93 -7.26 -10.35
N PRO A 101 4.05 -7.33 -11.36
CA PRO A 101 4.35 -8.02 -12.61
C PRO A 101 5.48 -7.35 -13.41
N ALA A 102 5.71 -6.04 -13.25
CA ALA A 102 6.76 -5.35 -13.98
C ALA A 102 8.17 -5.73 -13.48
N ASN A 103 8.30 -6.14 -12.22
CA ASN A 103 9.57 -6.46 -11.57
C ASN A 103 9.87 -7.97 -11.47
N THR A 104 9.14 -8.81 -12.21
CA THR A 104 9.52 -10.20 -12.43
C THR A 104 10.66 -10.33 -13.46
N ASN A 105 11.24 -11.52 -13.60
CA ASN A 105 12.26 -11.83 -14.59
C ASN A 105 11.95 -13.12 -15.39
N PRO A 106 11.67 -13.04 -16.71
CA PRO A 106 11.49 -11.80 -17.47
C PRO A 106 10.30 -10.99 -16.95
N SER A 107 10.29 -9.69 -17.25
CA SER A 107 9.22 -8.77 -16.85
C SER A 107 7.90 -9.21 -17.47
N MET A 108 6.83 -9.17 -16.67
CA MET A 108 5.46 -9.42 -17.10
C MET A 108 4.67 -8.11 -17.29
N ALA A 109 5.32 -6.94 -17.38
CA ALA A 109 4.65 -5.65 -17.61
C ALA A 109 3.76 -5.64 -18.88
N ASP A 110 4.15 -6.40 -19.91
CA ASP A 110 3.41 -6.49 -21.17
C ASP A 110 2.34 -7.60 -21.20
N GLN A 111 2.04 -8.23 -20.05
CA GLN A 111 1.09 -9.35 -19.95
C GLN A 111 -0.25 -8.90 -19.36
N PRO A 112 -1.31 -8.64 -20.16
CA PRO A 112 -2.56 -8.05 -19.67
C PRO A 112 -3.29 -8.88 -18.59
N ALA A 113 -3.07 -10.20 -18.59
CA ALA A 113 -3.73 -11.11 -17.65
C ALA A 113 -3.30 -10.88 -16.19
N ILE A 114 -2.07 -10.41 -15.93
CA ILE A 114 -1.51 -10.27 -14.57
C ILE A 114 -1.31 -8.80 -14.15
N GLN A 115 -1.82 -7.82 -14.90
CA GLN A 115 -1.65 -6.41 -14.51
C GLN A 115 -2.51 -6.06 -13.28
N PRO A 116 -2.00 -5.18 -12.40
CA PRO A 116 -2.77 -4.67 -11.26
C PRO A 116 -4.02 -3.93 -11.75
N HIS A 117 -4.99 -3.71 -10.85
CA HIS A 117 -6.14 -2.87 -11.17
C HIS A 117 -5.71 -1.40 -11.19
N SER A 118 -4.93 -0.99 -10.20
CA SER A 118 -4.33 0.34 -10.10
C SER A 118 -2.87 0.25 -9.65
N GLY A 119 -2.06 1.29 -9.89
CA GLY A 119 -0.66 1.28 -9.42
C GLY A 119 0.25 0.24 -10.09
N ASN A 120 1.17 -0.32 -9.32
CA ASN A 120 2.23 -1.25 -9.74
C ASN A 120 2.10 -2.65 -9.11
N ARG A 121 1.39 -2.76 -7.99
CA ARG A 121 1.24 -3.96 -7.17
C ARG A 121 -0.22 -4.29 -6.95
N PHE A 122 -0.45 -5.54 -6.56
CA PHE A 122 -1.73 -6.02 -6.06
C PHE A 122 -1.45 -7.17 -5.08
N GLY A 123 -2.44 -7.55 -4.28
CA GLY A 123 -2.38 -8.73 -3.42
C GLY A 123 -2.60 -10.00 -4.24
N ALA A 124 -1.66 -10.92 -4.22
CA ALA A 124 -1.77 -12.20 -4.92
C ALA A 124 -1.75 -13.37 -3.93
N CYS A 125 -2.78 -14.20 -3.94
CA CYS A 125 -2.74 -15.51 -3.29
C CYS A 125 -2.52 -16.57 -4.38
N PHE A 126 -1.33 -17.19 -4.35
CA PHE A 126 -0.95 -18.19 -5.33
C PHE A 126 -1.51 -19.56 -4.96
N ALA A 127 -1.79 -20.36 -5.97
CA ALA A 127 -2.39 -21.67 -5.77
C ALA A 127 -1.56 -22.55 -4.81
N ALA A 128 -2.30 -23.22 -3.93
CA ALA A 128 -1.88 -24.36 -3.14
C ALA A 128 -2.83 -25.53 -3.39
N THR A 129 -2.34 -26.77 -3.26
CA THR A 129 -3.13 -27.97 -3.60
C THR A 129 -3.33 -28.94 -2.46
N THR A 130 -2.35 -29.14 -1.57
CA THR A 130 -2.44 -30.16 -0.50
C THR A 130 -1.85 -29.67 0.83
N PRO A 131 -2.69 -29.20 1.78
CA PRO A 131 -4.10 -28.79 1.59
C PRO A 131 -4.27 -27.61 0.61
N PRO A 132 -5.47 -27.40 0.04
CA PRO A 132 -5.74 -26.24 -0.80
C PRO A 132 -5.82 -24.94 0.02
N ASN A 133 -5.74 -23.80 -0.68
CA ASN A 133 -5.69 -22.47 -0.07
C ASN A 133 -6.73 -22.30 1.04
N ASN A 134 -6.26 -21.78 2.16
CA ASN A 134 -7.06 -21.28 3.27
C ASN A 134 -6.31 -20.09 3.87
N ASP A 135 -6.28 -19.02 3.07
CA ASP A 135 -5.32 -17.95 3.24
C ASP A 135 -6.07 -16.65 3.49
N TRP A 136 -5.78 -16.02 4.63
CA TRP A 136 -6.50 -14.84 5.09
C TRP A 136 -5.66 -13.59 4.96
N LEU A 137 -6.23 -12.58 4.31
CA LEU A 137 -5.80 -11.19 4.38
C LEU A 137 -6.79 -10.40 5.23
N ILE A 138 -6.33 -9.80 6.31
CA ILE A 138 -7.17 -9.08 7.27
C ILE A 138 -6.73 -7.62 7.36
N THR A 139 -7.70 -6.72 7.18
CA THR A 139 -7.48 -5.26 7.26
C THR A 139 -7.00 -4.84 8.65
N PRO A 140 -6.41 -3.64 8.80
CA PRO A 140 -6.35 -2.96 10.09
C PRO A 140 -7.76 -2.81 10.70
N GLN A 141 -7.82 -2.53 12.00
CA GLN A 141 -9.09 -2.19 12.64
C GLN A 141 -9.65 -0.90 12.04
N THR A 142 -10.92 -0.89 11.69
CA THR A 142 -11.60 0.30 11.18
C THR A 142 -11.78 1.34 12.27
N ASN A 143 -12.03 2.59 11.86
CA ASN A 143 -12.72 3.54 12.72
C ASN A 143 -14.14 3.03 13.04
N VAL A 144 -14.82 3.71 13.98
CA VAL A 144 -16.23 3.40 14.30
C VAL A 144 -17.09 3.60 13.05
N LEU A 145 -17.77 2.55 12.63
CA LEU A 145 -18.62 2.56 11.45
C LEU A 145 -19.95 3.28 11.70
N SER A 146 -20.52 3.85 10.65
CA SER A 146 -21.84 4.44 10.59
C SER A 146 -22.82 3.58 9.78
N SER A 147 -24.11 3.90 9.88
CA SER A 147 -25.12 3.31 9.00
C SER A 147 -24.79 3.65 7.54
N GLY A 148 -24.69 2.63 6.68
CA GLY A 148 -24.25 2.79 5.28
C GLY A 148 -22.76 2.47 5.04
N ALA A 149 -22.03 2.07 6.08
CA ALA A 149 -20.66 1.58 5.93
C ALA A 149 -20.60 0.39 4.97
N ASN A 150 -19.51 0.29 4.22
CA ASN A 150 -19.27 -0.82 3.31
C ASN A 150 -17.78 -1.06 3.12
N VAL A 151 -17.44 -2.28 2.72
CA VAL A 151 -16.11 -2.59 2.19
C VAL A 151 -16.20 -2.83 0.69
N LYS A 152 -15.24 -2.26 -0.03
CA LYS A 152 -15.05 -2.45 -1.46
C LYS A 152 -13.64 -2.94 -1.76
N PHE A 153 -13.52 -3.71 -2.83
CA PHE A 153 -12.24 -4.14 -3.38
C PHE A 153 -12.47 -4.72 -4.78
N TRP A 154 -11.41 -4.75 -5.58
CA TRP A 154 -11.42 -5.37 -6.89
C TRP A 154 -10.85 -6.78 -6.80
N VAL A 155 -11.48 -7.74 -7.49
CA VAL A 155 -10.99 -9.12 -7.58
C VAL A 155 -10.85 -9.58 -9.01
N LYS A 156 -9.92 -10.50 -9.24
CA LYS A 156 -9.70 -11.15 -10.53
C LYS A 156 -9.05 -12.52 -10.35
N SER A 157 -9.42 -13.45 -11.22
CA SER A 157 -8.65 -14.68 -11.47
C SER A 157 -7.63 -14.39 -12.57
N TYR A 158 -6.35 -14.72 -12.34
CA TYR A 158 -5.32 -14.55 -13.37
C TYR A 158 -5.67 -15.28 -14.68
N THR A 159 -6.22 -16.50 -14.58
CA THR A 159 -6.71 -17.28 -15.72
C THR A 159 -7.94 -18.09 -15.31
N ALA A 160 -8.75 -18.50 -16.30
CA ALA A 160 -9.84 -19.45 -16.12
C ALA A 160 -9.44 -20.89 -16.52
N ASP A 161 -8.23 -21.09 -17.06
CA ASP A 161 -7.79 -22.38 -17.61
C ASP A 161 -7.73 -23.50 -16.56
N TYR A 162 -7.53 -23.13 -15.29
CA TYR A 162 -7.48 -24.03 -14.12
C TYR A 162 -8.73 -23.88 -13.24
N GLY A 163 -9.81 -23.30 -13.79
CA GLY A 163 -10.95 -22.84 -13.02
C GLY A 163 -10.73 -21.44 -12.45
N LEU A 164 -11.83 -20.84 -11.99
CA LEU A 164 -11.81 -19.51 -11.40
C LEU A 164 -11.53 -19.58 -9.90
N GLU A 165 -10.90 -18.52 -9.42
CA GLU A 165 -10.52 -18.33 -8.02
C GLU A 165 -11.72 -18.17 -7.11
N ARG A 166 -11.59 -18.67 -5.89
CA ARG A 166 -12.68 -18.72 -4.90
C ARG A 166 -12.27 -18.02 -3.63
N TYR A 167 -13.16 -17.19 -3.10
CA TYR A 167 -12.90 -16.42 -1.89
C TYR A 167 -14.15 -16.26 -1.04
N ALA A 168 -13.98 -15.87 0.22
CA ALA A 168 -15.05 -15.51 1.13
C ALA A 168 -14.71 -14.22 1.90
N VAL A 169 -15.74 -13.50 2.31
CA VAL A 169 -15.60 -12.22 3.02
C VAL A 169 -16.20 -12.33 4.41
N TRP A 170 -15.48 -11.80 5.38
CA TRP A 170 -15.73 -12.01 6.79
C TRP A 170 -15.56 -10.71 7.58
N VAL A 171 -16.22 -10.64 8.74
CA VAL A 171 -16.10 -9.52 9.68
C VAL A 171 -15.85 -10.04 11.08
N SER A 172 -14.90 -9.42 11.79
CA SER A 172 -14.69 -9.60 13.23
C SER A 172 -14.85 -8.26 13.95
N THR A 173 -15.52 -8.26 15.09
CA THR A 173 -15.71 -7.06 15.93
C THR A 173 -14.74 -7.03 17.12
N THR A 174 -13.82 -8.00 17.22
CA THR A 174 -13.00 -8.21 18.43
C THR A 174 -11.51 -8.34 18.13
N THR A 175 -11.08 -9.43 17.49
CA THR A 175 -9.66 -9.72 17.24
C THR A 175 -9.43 -10.16 15.80
N THR A 176 -8.17 -10.32 15.42
CA THR A 176 -7.76 -10.90 14.14
C THR A 176 -7.63 -12.41 14.19
N ASP A 177 -8.04 -13.09 15.27
CA ASP A 177 -8.09 -14.56 15.33
C ASP A 177 -9.22 -15.06 14.43
N ILE A 178 -8.96 -16.06 13.57
CA ILE A 178 -9.93 -16.57 12.60
C ILE A 178 -11.25 -17.01 13.26
N SER A 179 -11.22 -17.54 14.48
CA SER A 179 -12.43 -17.94 15.22
C SER A 179 -13.36 -16.79 15.61
N ALA A 180 -12.89 -15.54 15.56
CA ALA A 180 -13.70 -14.36 15.86
C ALA A 180 -14.50 -13.85 14.64
N PHE A 181 -14.24 -14.37 13.44
CA PHE A 181 -14.84 -13.91 12.21
C PHE A 181 -16.19 -14.56 11.92
N THR A 182 -17.14 -13.74 11.48
CA THR A 182 -18.44 -14.16 10.94
C THR A 182 -18.48 -13.87 9.44
N LYS A 183 -18.91 -14.86 8.64
CA LYS A 183 -18.99 -14.70 7.18
C LYS A 183 -20.11 -13.73 6.81
N ILE A 184 -19.81 -12.79 5.90
CA ILE A 184 -20.80 -11.86 5.34
C ILE A 184 -21.07 -12.10 3.85
N SER A 185 -20.16 -12.77 3.13
CA SER A 185 -20.40 -13.18 1.75
C SER A 185 -21.40 -14.35 1.68
N GLU A 186 -22.30 -14.33 0.70
CA GLU A 186 -23.28 -15.41 0.49
C GLU A 186 -22.63 -16.72 0.04
N GLY A 187 -23.23 -17.84 0.44
CA GLY A 187 -22.82 -19.18 0.03
C GLY A 187 -21.54 -19.69 0.68
N ASN A 188 -21.00 -20.77 0.11
CA ASN A 188 -19.74 -21.36 0.60
C ASN A 188 -18.55 -20.46 0.25
N TYR A 189 -18.54 -19.94 -0.96
CA TYR A 189 -17.55 -19.02 -1.51
C TYR A 189 -18.17 -18.21 -2.66
N LEU A 190 -17.54 -17.08 -2.97
CA LEU A 190 -17.70 -16.32 -4.20
C LEU A 190 -16.64 -16.75 -5.22
N THR A 191 -16.84 -16.36 -6.47
CA THR A 191 -15.91 -16.65 -7.57
C THR A 191 -15.43 -15.34 -8.19
N ALA A 192 -14.12 -15.20 -8.38
CA ALA A 192 -13.55 -14.03 -9.06
C ALA A 192 -13.50 -14.25 -10.57
N PRO A 193 -13.94 -13.31 -11.43
CA PRO A 193 -13.91 -13.49 -12.87
C PRO A 193 -12.50 -13.30 -13.45
N ALA A 194 -12.28 -13.64 -14.72
CA ALA A 194 -11.00 -13.45 -15.43
C ALA A 194 -10.71 -11.98 -15.82
N THR A 195 -11.58 -11.05 -15.41
CA THR A 195 -11.44 -9.60 -15.55
C THR A 195 -11.60 -8.97 -14.17
N TRP A 196 -11.05 -7.78 -13.96
CA TRP A 196 -11.27 -7.06 -12.71
C TRP A 196 -12.77 -6.77 -12.50
N GLU A 197 -13.29 -7.12 -11.32
CA GLU A 197 -14.66 -6.81 -10.88
C GLU A 197 -14.63 -6.18 -9.49
N GLU A 198 -15.28 -5.03 -9.32
CA GLU A 198 -15.50 -4.43 -8.00
C GLU A 198 -16.55 -5.23 -7.23
N LYS A 199 -16.22 -5.59 -6.00
CA LYS A 199 -17.16 -6.16 -5.03
C LYS A 199 -17.44 -5.13 -3.96
N THR A 200 -18.70 -5.07 -3.52
CA THR A 200 -19.13 -4.24 -2.39
C THR A 200 -19.91 -5.11 -1.42
N PHE A 201 -19.60 -4.98 -0.13
CA PHE A 201 -20.32 -5.65 0.94
C PHE A 201 -20.80 -4.63 1.97
N ASP A 202 -22.08 -4.71 2.32
CA ASP A 202 -22.69 -3.86 3.33
C ASP A 202 -22.16 -4.21 4.73
N LEU A 203 -21.85 -3.18 5.51
CA LEU A 203 -21.41 -3.27 6.90
C LEU A 203 -22.36 -2.52 7.83
N SER A 204 -23.55 -2.14 7.37
CA SER A 204 -24.52 -1.35 8.15
C SER A 204 -24.92 -2.02 9.47
N ASP A 205 -24.94 -3.36 9.53
CA ASP A 205 -25.20 -4.13 10.76
C ASP A 205 -24.12 -3.94 11.84
N TYR A 206 -22.96 -3.42 11.46
CA TYR A 206 -21.83 -3.12 12.34
C TYR A 206 -21.71 -1.63 12.70
N ALA A 207 -22.74 -0.82 12.39
CA ALA A 207 -22.76 0.59 12.79
C ALA A 207 -22.58 0.75 14.32
N GLY A 208 -21.77 1.73 14.71
CA GLY A 208 -21.35 1.97 16.10
C GLY A 208 -20.22 1.07 16.59
N GLN A 209 -19.68 0.19 15.75
CA GLN A 209 -18.58 -0.72 16.09
C GLN A 209 -17.34 -0.43 15.25
N GLN A 210 -16.17 -0.79 15.79
CA GLN A 210 -14.95 -0.93 15.03
C GLN A 210 -14.79 -2.40 14.64
N VAL A 211 -14.39 -2.67 13.41
CA VAL A 211 -14.31 -4.05 12.89
C VAL A 211 -12.99 -4.31 12.19
N TYR A 212 -12.73 -5.59 11.92
CA TYR A 212 -11.72 -6.07 10.98
C TYR A 212 -12.45 -6.76 9.83
N ILE A 213 -11.99 -6.55 8.60
CA ILE A 213 -12.49 -7.27 7.43
C ILE A 213 -11.49 -8.35 7.06
N GLY A 214 -11.97 -9.60 6.92
CA GLY A 214 -11.18 -10.73 6.46
C GLY A 214 -11.57 -11.10 5.04
N ILE A 215 -10.59 -11.15 4.13
CA ILE A 215 -10.72 -11.75 2.81
C ILE A 215 -9.97 -13.08 2.84
N GLN A 216 -10.71 -14.16 2.64
CA GLN A 216 -10.17 -15.51 2.67
C GLN A 216 -10.11 -16.08 1.26
N CYS A 217 -8.94 -16.42 0.76
CA CYS A 217 -8.77 -17.27 -0.41
C CYS A 217 -9.07 -18.73 -0.01
N VAL A 218 -9.98 -19.37 -0.75
CA VAL A 218 -10.38 -20.78 -0.58
C VAL A 218 -10.29 -21.56 -1.89
N SER A 219 -9.39 -21.10 -2.77
CA SER A 219 -9.10 -21.76 -4.03
C SER A 219 -8.49 -23.14 -3.81
N SER A 220 -8.74 -24.04 -4.75
CA SER A 220 -8.19 -25.39 -4.75
C SER A 220 -7.83 -25.72 -6.19
N ASP A 221 -6.53 -25.86 -6.44
CA ASP A 221 -5.99 -26.16 -7.78
C ASP A 221 -6.48 -25.16 -8.87
N ALA A 222 -6.55 -23.88 -8.50
CA ALA A 222 -6.67 -22.77 -9.45
C ALA A 222 -5.26 -22.23 -9.76
N PHE A 223 -5.05 -20.92 -10.00
CA PHE A 223 -3.69 -20.40 -10.19
C PHE A 223 -3.34 -19.20 -9.32
N ILE A 224 -4.00 -18.04 -9.50
CA ILE A 224 -3.71 -16.83 -8.71
C ILE A 224 -5.00 -16.05 -8.50
N PHE A 225 -5.40 -15.93 -7.22
CA PHE A 225 -6.40 -14.98 -6.77
C PHE A 225 -5.76 -13.60 -6.61
N MET A 226 -6.22 -12.66 -7.42
CA MET A 226 -5.76 -11.28 -7.45
C MET A 226 -6.78 -10.40 -6.75
N ILE A 227 -6.33 -9.56 -5.81
CA ILE A 227 -7.13 -8.56 -5.10
C ILE A 227 -6.40 -7.22 -5.08
N ASP A 228 -7.14 -6.14 -5.25
CA ASP A 228 -6.58 -4.79 -5.30
C ASP A 228 -7.58 -3.75 -4.79
N ASP A 229 -7.08 -2.54 -4.48
CA ASP A 229 -7.85 -1.37 -4.06
C ASP A 229 -8.88 -1.64 -2.95
N ILE A 230 -8.42 -2.25 -1.85
CA ILE A 230 -9.28 -2.57 -0.70
C ILE A 230 -9.58 -1.29 0.10
N VAL A 231 -10.85 -0.90 0.17
CA VAL A 231 -11.31 0.31 0.85
C VAL A 231 -12.47 -0.02 1.78
N VAL A 232 -12.33 0.33 3.06
CA VAL A 232 -13.46 0.33 4.00
C VAL A 232 -13.98 1.76 4.14
N SER A 233 -15.20 1.99 3.66
CA SER A 233 -15.91 3.25 3.84
C SER A 233 -16.70 3.19 5.14
N ASP A 234 -16.47 4.13 6.04
CA ASP A 234 -17.09 4.18 7.36
C ASP A 234 -18.59 4.57 7.35
N GLY A 235 -19.18 4.77 6.17
CA GLY A 235 -20.61 5.03 6.02
C GLY A 235 -21.00 6.49 6.12
N PHE A 236 -20.06 7.40 6.38
CA PHE A 236 -20.28 8.78 6.01
C PHE A 236 -20.20 8.86 4.49
N VAL A 237 -21.27 9.33 3.82
CA VAL A 237 -21.08 10.01 2.54
C VAL A 237 -20.45 11.36 2.87
N SER A 238 -19.18 11.32 3.30
CA SER A 238 -18.39 12.52 3.42
C SER A 238 -18.21 13.02 1.99
N ILE A 239 -18.48 14.31 1.81
CA ILE A 239 -18.17 15.03 0.59
C ILE A 239 -16.65 14.91 0.46
N ASN A 240 -16.20 13.95 -0.36
CA ASN A 240 -14.82 13.64 -0.71
C ASN A 240 -13.75 14.32 0.17
N ASP A 241 -13.06 13.52 0.97
CA ASP A 241 -11.65 13.78 1.27
C ASP A 241 -10.83 13.63 -0.04
N ILE A 242 -11.11 14.50 -1.03
CA ILE A 242 -10.13 14.89 -2.02
C ILE A 242 -9.00 15.50 -1.21
N GLU A 243 -7.79 14.95 -1.39
CA GLU A 243 -6.54 15.49 -0.89
C GLU A 243 -6.64 17.01 -0.73
N ILE A 244 -6.61 17.46 0.52
CA ILE A 244 -6.63 18.88 0.83
C ILE A 244 -5.30 19.45 0.32
N ASN A 245 -5.29 19.87 -0.94
CA ASN A 245 -4.48 21.00 -1.36
C ASN A 245 -5.12 22.21 -0.68
N ASP A 246 -4.73 22.48 0.56
CA ASP A 246 -5.22 23.62 1.32
C ASP A 246 -5.02 24.88 0.47
N ILE A 247 -6.11 25.58 0.15
CA ILE A 247 -6.02 26.89 -0.48
C ILE A 247 -5.45 27.85 0.55
N ASN A 248 -4.21 28.30 0.36
CA ASN A 248 -3.56 29.25 1.25
C ASN A 248 -3.63 30.66 0.66
N ILE A 249 -3.81 31.63 1.55
CA ILE A 249 -4.03 33.03 1.18
C ILE A 249 -3.03 33.87 1.98
N TYR A 250 -2.07 34.46 1.28
CA TYR A 250 -0.97 35.19 1.91
C TYR A 250 -0.45 36.33 1.02
N PRO A 251 0.12 37.41 1.58
CA PRO A 251 0.17 37.67 3.02
C PRO A 251 -1.22 38.00 3.57
N ASN A 252 -1.39 37.85 4.88
CA ASN A 252 -2.54 38.37 5.60
C ASN A 252 -2.07 38.76 7.01
N PRO A 253 -2.00 40.05 7.38
CA PRO A 253 -2.48 41.21 6.61
C PRO A 253 -1.76 41.48 5.27
N ALA A 254 -2.46 42.06 4.31
CA ALA A 254 -1.97 42.36 2.95
C ALA A 254 -2.09 43.86 2.63
N SER A 255 -1.22 44.40 1.76
CA SER A 255 -1.30 45.81 1.32
C SER A 255 -1.77 45.95 -0.13
N ASP A 256 -1.00 45.43 -1.08
CA ASP A 256 -1.19 45.70 -2.51
C ASP A 256 -1.66 44.49 -3.30
N PHE A 257 -1.31 43.30 -2.84
CA PHE A 257 -1.71 42.04 -3.45
C PHE A 257 -1.88 40.95 -2.40
N VAL A 258 -2.62 39.91 -2.77
CA VAL A 258 -2.68 38.64 -2.05
C VAL A 258 -2.47 37.50 -3.03
N THR A 259 -1.69 36.51 -2.63
CA THR A 259 -1.46 35.27 -3.37
C THR A 259 -2.42 34.20 -2.85
N VAL A 260 -3.06 33.50 -3.78
CA VAL A 260 -3.94 32.36 -3.52
C VAL A 260 -3.29 31.12 -4.11
N SER A 261 -2.81 30.22 -3.27
CA SER A 261 -2.23 28.94 -3.71
C SER A 261 -3.30 27.87 -3.89
N ASN A 262 -3.03 26.90 -4.74
CA ASN A 262 -3.94 25.83 -5.14
C ASN A 262 -5.28 26.35 -5.71
N ALA A 263 -5.23 27.47 -6.43
CA ALA A 263 -6.40 28.17 -6.94
C ALA A 263 -6.80 27.78 -8.37
N GLU A 264 -6.20 26.74 -8.95
CA GLU A 264 -6.42 26.41 -10.36
C GLU A 264 -7.91 26.15 -10.64
N ASN A 265 -8.42 26.75 -11.71
CA ASN A 265 -9.83 26.67 -12.11
C ASN A 265 -10.81 27.17 -11.05
N ALA A 266 -10.40 28.14 -10.22
CA ALA A 266 -11.26 28.74 -9.21
C ALA A 266 -11.62 30.20 -9.52
N GLU A 267 -12.86 30.60 -9.22
CA GLU A 267 -13.26 31.99 -9.09
C GLU A 267 -12.87 32.51 -7.70
N ILE A 268 -12.07 33.58 -7.67
CA ILE A 268 -11.64 34.27 -6.46
C ILE A 268 -12.42 35.58 -6.35
N THR A 269 -13.24 35.72 -5.32
CA THR A 269 -14.06 36.90 -5.05
C THR A 269 -13.67 37.52 -3.70
N ILE A 270 -13.44 38.83 -3.66
CA ILE A 270 -13.30 39.58 -2.40
C ILE A 270 -14.56 40.38 -2.14
N ILE A 271 -15.06 40.30 -0.91
CA ILE A 271 -16.33 40.84 -0.46
C ILE A 271 -16.06 41.71 0.77
N ASN A 272 -16.72 42.88 0.86
CA ASN A 272 -16.67 43.71 2.06
C ASN A 272 -17.62 43.18 3.16
N MET A 273 -17.57 43.78 4.35
CA MET A 273 -18.42 43.37 5.48
C MET A 273 -19.92 43.62 5.29
N LEU A 274 -20.31 44.36 4.25
CA LEU A 274 -21.72 44.57 3.85
C LEU A 274 -22.20 43.52 2.83
N GLY A 275 -21.35 42.57 2.44
CA GLY A 275 -21.67 41.54 1.46
C GLY A 275 -21.51 41.98 0.00
N GLN A 276 -20.94 43.16 -0.25
CA GLN A 276 -20.73 43.66 -1.61
C GLN A 276 -19.41 43.12 -2.18
N VAL A 277 -19.45 42.60 -3.41
CA VAL A 277 -18.26 42.19 -4.16
C VAL A 277 -17.45 43.43 -4.52
N VAL A 278 -16.19 43.47 -4.08
CA VAL A 278 -15.25 44.57 -4.37
C VAL A 278 -14.26 44.22 -5.47
N THR A 279 -13.93 42.93 -5.64
CA THR A 279 -13.17 42.42 -6.79
C THR A 279 -13.53 40.95 -7.05
N SER A 280 -13.43 40.51 -8.30
CA SER A 280 -13.50 39.08 -8.67
C SER A 280 -12.51 38.80 -9.79
N GLN A 281 -11.89 37.62 -9.78
CA GLN A 281 -11.01 37.15 -10.83
C GLN A 281 -11.05 35.62 -10.94
N PHE A 282 -10.89 35.10 -12.15
CA PHE A 282 -10.75 33.67 -12.40
C PHE A 282 -9.26 33.29 -12.40
N ALA A 283 -8.90 32.26 -11.64
CA ALA A 283 -7.54 31.78 -11.51
C ALA A 283 -7.23 30.73 -12.59
N ASN A 284 -6.27 31.07 -13.46
CA ASN A 284 -5.86 30.22 -14.58
C ASN A 284 -4.65 29.34 -14.23
N SER A 285 -4.13 29.47 -13.02
CA SER A 285 -2.98 28.72 -12.53
C SER A 285 -3.19 28.30 -11.07
N SER A 286 -2.40 27.34 -10.62
CA SER A 286 -2.40 26.90 -9.23
C SER A 286 -1.90 27.96 -8.24
N CYS A 287 -1.28 29.06 -8.69
CA CYS A 287 -0.80 30.14 -7.83
C CYS A 287 -1.19 31.49 -8.42
N GLU A 288 -2.30 32.05 -7.94
CA GLU A 288 -2.89 33.25 -8.51
C GLU A 288 -2.60 34.48 -7.65
N ILE A 289 -2.27 35.60 -8.27
CA ILE A 289 -2.05 36.88 -7.58
C ILE A 289 -3.29 37.75 -7.80
N VAL A 290 -3.92 38.18 -6.70
CA VAL A 290 -5.05 39.10 -6.70
C VAL A 290 -4.56 40.49 -6.33
N ASN A 291 -4.75 41.45 -7.23
CA ASN A 291 -4.45 42.86 -6.92
C ASN A 291 -5.53 43.43 -6.01
N ILE A 292 -5.11 43.99 -4.87
CA ILE A 292 -5.97 44.65 -3.89
C ILE A 292 -5.54 46.09 -3.61
N SER A 293 -4.69 46.68 -4.46
CA SER A 293 -4.10 48.03 -4.29
C SER A 293 -5.13 49.16 -4.20
N ASN A 294 -6.35 48.90 -4.69
CA ASN A 294 -7.47 49.85 -4.66
C ASN A 294 -8.41 49.65 -3.45
N LEU A 295 -8.16 48.64 -2.61
CA LEU A 295 -8.95 48.41 -1.39
C LEU A 295 -8.45 49.30 -0.25
N THR A 296 -9.40 49.87 0.49
CA THR A 296 -9.18 50.66 1.71
C THR A 296 -8.72 49.77 2.88
N ASN A 297 -8.05 50.35 3.88
CA ASN A 297 -7.70 49.66 5.12
C ASN A 297 -8.98 49.09 5.79
N GLY A 298 -8.98 47.80 6.13
CA GLY A 298 -10.15 47.15 6.71
C GLY A 298 -10.16 45.62 6.61
N THR A 299 -11.23 45.01 7.11
CA THR A 299 -11.46 43.57 7.01
C THR A 299 -12.37 43.25 5.83
N TYR A 300 -11.99 42.23 5.08
CA TYR A 300 -12.71 41.68 3.94
C TYR A 300 -12.84 40.17 4.08
N ILE A 301 -13.70 39.60 3.26
CA ILE A 301 -13.84 38.16 3.09
C ILE A 301 -13.32 37.83 1.69
N ILE A 302 -12.41 36.87 1.59
CA ILE A 302 -11.98 36.30 0.32
C ILE A 302 -12.58 34.91 0.19
N ARG A 303 -13.32 34.71 -0.90
CA ARG A 303 -14.01 33.47 -1.27
C ARG A 303 -13.31 32.91 -2.51
N VAL A 304 -12.98 31.63 -2.48
CA VAL A 304 -12.36 30.90 -3.58
C VAL A 304 -13.24 29.70 -3.88
N GLU A 305 -13.79 29.66 -5.09
CA GLU A 305 -14.78 28.66 -5.52
C GLU A 305 -14.32 27.97 -6.79
N ASN A 306 -14.29 26.65 -6.80
CA ASN A 306 -14.21 25.84 -8.01
C ASN A 306 -15.41 24.87 -8.05
N ASP A 307 -15.54 24.10 -9.14
CA ASP A 307 -16.70 23.21 -9.38
C ASP A 307 -17.02 22.25 -8.22
N ASN A 308 -16.05 21.97 -7.35
CA ASN A 308 -16.18 20.98 -6.27
C ASN A 308 -16.02 21.56 -4.86
N LYS A 309 -15.62 22.83 -4.69
CA LYS A 309 -15.22 23.38 -3.38
C LYS A 309 -15.40 24.88 -3.28
N VAL A 310 -15.93 25.34 -2.14
CA VAL A 310 -15.99 26.76 -1.76
C VAL A 310 -15.21 26.96 -0.46
N ILE A 311 -14.15 27.76 -0.51
CA ILE A 311 -13.35 28.16 0.66
C ILE A 311 -13.55 29.63 0.92
N THR A 312 -13.68 30.00 2.19
CA THR A 312 -13.80 31.40 2.62
C THR A 312 -12.79 31.70 3.73
N LYS A 313 -11.99 32.75 3.59
CA LYS A 313 -11.06 33.21 4.63
C LYS A 313 -11.24 34.71 4.88
N LYS A 314 -10.90 35.13 6.11
CA LYS A 314 -10.80 36.54 6.47
C LYS A 314 -9.52 37.14 5.87
N LEU A 315 -9.62 38.28 5.22
CA LEU A 315 -8.48 39.06 4.70
C LEU A 315 -8.42 40.42 5.40
N ASN A 316 -7.29 40.75 6.00
CA ASN A 316 -7.06 42.09 6.55
C ASN A 316 -6.22 42.88 5.56
N VAL A 317 -6.78 43.97 5.04
CA VAL A 317 -6.05 44.91 4.17
C VAL A 317 -5.49 46.03 5.04
N PHE A 318 -4.19 46.25 4.98
CA PHE A 318 -3.47 47.31 5.72
C PHE A 318 -2.87 48.31 4.72
N ARG A 319 -3.06 49.60 4.99
CA ARG A 319 -2.54 50.73 4.19
C ARG A 319 -1.70 51.63 5.06
#